data_AF-A0A455UCZ5-F1
#
_entry.id   AF-A0A455UCZ5-F1
#
_cell.length_a   1.000
_cell.length_b   1.000
_cell.length_c   1.000
_cell.angle_alpha   90.00
_cell.angle_beta   90.00
_cell.angle_gamma   90.00
#
_symmetry.space_group_name_H-M   'P 1'
#
loop_
_entity.id
_entity.type
_entity.pdbx_description
1 polymer ?
#
loop_
_entity_poly.entity_id
_entity_poly.type
_entity_poly.pdbx_seq_one_letter_code
_entity_poly.pdbx_strand_id
1 'polypeptide(L)'
;MSETGSNTSAAVSTALPGQHELSMTVLMTPDMANFSGKVHGGAILKKLDEVAFACASRYSGHYVVTLSVDQVLFKQPIHVGELVTF
;
A
#
# COMPACT_ATOMS: atom_id res chain seq x y z
N MET A 1 17.30 8.86 52.05
CA MET A 1 15.93 9.28 51.66
C MET A 1 16.11 10.50 50.79
N SER A 2 15.76 10.59 49.52
CA SER A 2 14.87 9.82 48.66
C SER A 2 15.17 10.23 47.20
N GLU A 3 14.95 9.28 46.30
CA GLU A 3 15.11 9.34 44.85
C GLU A 3 14.28 10.46 44.19
N THR A 4 14.76 11.03 43.08
CA THR A 4 13.88 11.57 42.03
C THR A 4 14.37 11.05 40.70
N GLY A 5 13.68 9.99 40.25
CA GLY A 5 13.93 9.26 39.03
C GLY A 5 13.55 10.03 37.77
N SER A 6 14.24 9.66 36.69
CA SER A 6 13.95 10.01 35.31
C SER A 6 12.51 9.74 34.93
N ASN A 7 11.85 10.67 34.25
CA ASN A 7 10.63 10.40 33.51
C ASN A 7 10.81 10.78 32.04
N THR A 8 11.66 10.02 31.35
CA THR A 8 11.61 9.94 29.90
C THR A 8 10.44 9.01 29.57
N SER A 9 9.25 9.59 29.36
CA SER A 9 8.10 8.86 28.84
C SER A 9 8.36 8.48 27.38
N ALA A 10 9.17 7.44 27.17
CA ALA A 10 9.18 6.71 25.92
C ALA A 10 7.79 6.09 25.77
N ALA A 11 6.95 6.70 24.93
CA ALA A 11 5.73 6.07 24.47
C ALA A 11 6.13 4.74 23.82
N VAL A 12 5.89 3.64 24.53
CA VAL A 12 6.02 2.30 23.96
C VAL A 12 5.01 2.25 22.83
N SER A 13 5.49 2.30 21.59
CA SER A 13 4.68 2.08 20.39
C SER A 13 4.25 0.62 20.39
N THR A 14 3.19 0.31 21.14
CA THR A 14 2.59 -1.02 21.12
C THR A 14 1.92 -1.15 19.77
N ALA A 15 2.60 -1.82 18.84
CA ALA A 15 2.12 -1.97 17.48
C ALA A 15 0.73 -2.62 17.47
N LEU A 16 -0.28 -1.88 17.02
CA LEU A 16 -1.62 -2.45 16.78
C LEU A 16 -1.50 -3.66 15.84
N PRO A 17 -2.22 -4.78 16.11
CA PRO A 17 -2.20 -5.93 15.22
C PRO A 17 -2.61 -5.52 13.80
N GLY A 18 -1.85 -5.95 12.78
CA GLY A 18 -2.14 -5.68 11.37
C GLY A 18 -1.36 -4.52 10.72
N GLN A 19 -0.30 -3.97 11.33
CA GLN A 19 0.48 -2.90 10.69
C GLN A 19 1.13 -3.29 9.35
N HIS A 20 1.41 -4.57 9.15
CA HIS A 20 2.09 -5.13 7.98
C HIS A 20 1.17 -5.61 6.86
N GLU A 21 -0.16 -5.53 7.02
CA GLU A 21 -1.12 -5.96 6.00
C GLU A 21 -2.08 -4.84 5.66
N LEU A 22 -2.23 -4.55 4.37
CA LEU A 22 -3.15 -3.53 3.86
C LEU A 22 -3.84 -4.11 2.63
N SER A 23 -5.15 -3.93 2.56
CA SER A 23 -5.90 -4.24 1.34
C SER A 23 -6.66 -3.02 0.85
N MET A 24 -6.74 -2.89 -0.47
CA MET A 24 -7.48 -1.84 -1.17
C MET A 24 -8.29 -2.47 -2.28
N THR A 25 -9.61 -2.27 -2.27
CA THR A 25 -10.47 -2.65 -3.38
C THR A 25 -10.86 -1.41 -4.18
N VAL A 26 -10.67 -1.47 -5.50
CA VAL A 26 -10.94 -0.36 -6.41
C VAL A 26 -11.83 -0.83 -7.55
N LEU A 27 -12.84 -0.04 -7.89
CA LEU A 27 -13.61 -0.21 -9.12
C LEU A 27 -12.79 0.32 -10.31
N MET A 28 -12.59 -0.53 -11.31
CA MET A 28 -11.85 -0.16 -12.52
C MET A 28 -12.75 0.69 -13.43
N THR A 29 -12.41 1.98 -13.59
CA THR A 29 -13.21 2.94 -14.34
C THR A 29 -12.66 3.19 -15.75
N PRO A 30 -13.46 3.76 -16.69
CA PRO A 30 -13.03 3.95 -18.08
C PRO A 30 -11.75 4.79 -18.27
N ASP A 31 -11.45 5.71 -17.36
CA ASP A 31 -10.22 6.51 -17.37
C ASP A 31 -8.95 5.68 -17.12
N MET A 32 -9.10 4.48 -16.55
CA MET A 32 -8.01 3.53 -16.35
C MET A 32 -7.83 2.57 -17.53
N ALA A 33 -8.67 2.68 -18.58
CA ALA A 33 -8.60 1.82 -19.74
C ALA A 33 -7.47 2.21 -20.70
N ASN A 34 -6.98 1.22 -21.45
CA ASN A 34 -6.09 1.39 -22.59
C ASN A 34 -6.90 1.50 -23.90
N PHE A 35 -6.21 1.69 -25.03
CA PHE A 35 -6.83 1.83 -26.35
C PHE A 35 -7.64 0.61 -26.82
N SER A 36 -7.47 -0.56 -26.18
CA SER A 36 -8.25 -1.78 -26.46
C SER A 36 -9.49 -1.94 -25.56
N GLY A 37 -9.79 -0.97 -24.68
CA GLY A 37 -10.95 -0.99 -23.79
C GLY A 37 -10.78 -1.87 -22.53
N LYS A 38 -9.58 -2.42 -22.30
CA LYS A 38 -9.21 -3.14 -21.07
C LYS A 38 -8.47 -2.22 -20.12
N VAL A 39 -8.41 -2.55 -18.84
CA VAL A 39 -7.62 -1.76 -17.89
C VAL A 39 -6.15 -1.76 -18.30
N HIS A 40 -5.55 -0.58 -18.31
CA HIS A 40 -4.15 -0.39 -18.66
C HIS A 40 -3.25 -0.96 -17.56
N GLY A 41 -2.23 -1.75 -17.94
CA GLY A 41 -1.32 -2.36 -16.96
C GLY A 41 -0.64 -1.33 -16.06
N GLY A 42 -0.27 -0.16 -16.58
CA GLY A 42 0.27 0.95 -15.78
C GLY A 42 -0.71 1.49 -14.73
N ALA A 43 -2.03 1.43 -14.95
CA ALA A 43 -3.01 1.83 -13.94
C ALA A 43 -3.03 0.84 -12.77
N ILE A 44 -2.93 -0.46 -13.05
CA ILE A 44 -2.80 -1.51 -12.04
C ILE A 44 -1.50 -1.34 -11.24
N LEU A 45 -0.38 -1.11 -11.93
CA LEU A 45 0.92 -0.90 -11.27
C LEU A 45 0.94 0.35 -10.39
N LYS A 46 0.27 1.43 -10.81
CA LYS A 46 0.09 2.62 -9.99
C LYS A 46 -0.66 2.31 -8.69
N LYS A 47 -1.77 1.55 -8.78
CA LYS A 47 -2.55 1.15 -7.59
C LYS A 47 -1.79 0.20 -6.66
N LEU A 48 -1.01 -0.71 -7.24
CA LEU A 48 -0.10 -1.58 -6.49
C LEU A 48 0.93 -0.76 -5.69
N ASP A 49 1.56 0.24 -6.33
CA ASP A 49 2.56 1.10 -5.69
C ASP A 49 1.95 1.97 -4.57
N GLU A 50 0.74 2.52 -4.78
CA GLU A 50 0.00 3.28 -3.77
C GLU A 50 -0.26 2.46 -2.49
N VAL A 51 -0.68 1.20 -2.64
CA VAL A 51 -0.91 0.27 -1.53
C VAL A 51 0.40 -0.13 -0.84
N ALA A 52 1.44 -0.40 -1.62
CA ALA A 52 2.76 -0.75 -1.10
C ALA A 52 3.37 0.40 -0.28
N PHE A 53 3.31 1.64 -0.79
CA PHE A 53 3.74 2.82 -0.06
C PHE A 53 2.99 2.98 1.26
N ALA A 54 1.64 2.92 1.24
CA ALA A 54 0.83 3.07 2.43
C ALA A 54 1.15 2.00 3.48
N CYS A 55 1.32 0.74 3.05
CA CYS A 55 1.69 -0.36 3.93
C CYS A 55 3.08 -0.16 4.53
N ALA A 56 4.10 0.12 3.71
CA ALA A 56 5.48 0.26 4.15
C ALA A 56 5.71 1.51 5.03
N SER A 57 5.06 2.64 4.70
CA SER A 57 5.11 3.84 5.54
C SER A 57 4.45 3.62 6.89
N ARG A 58 3.30 2.92 6.95
CA ARG A 58 2.65 2.59 8.21
C ARG A 58 3.51 1.64 9.05
N TYR A 59 4.10 0.63 8.43
CA TYR A 59 4.96 -0.34 9.09
C TYR A 59 6.24 0.30 9.66
N SER A 60 6.89 1.17 8.89
CA SER A 60 8.15 1.81 9.28
C SER A 60 7.96 3.05 10.17
N GLY A 61 6.78 3.69 10.15
CA GLY A 61 6.54 4.98 10.81
C GLY A 61 7.21 6.16 10.10
N HIS A 62 7.70 5.98 8.87
CA HIS A 62 8.48 6.97 8.13
C HIS A 62 8.03 7.11 6.68
N TYR A 63 8.52 8.18 6.02
CA TYR A 63 8.41 8.32 4.58
C TYR A 63 9.27 7.25 3.90
N VAL A 64 8.70 6.58 2.90
CA VAL A 64 9.36 5.52 2.14
C VAL A 64 9.34 5.84 0.66
N VAL A 65 10.19 5.16 -0.10
CA VAL A 65 10.20 5.22 -1.56
C VAL A 65 10.27 3.81 -2.11
N THR A 66 9.66 3.61 -3.28
CA THR A 66 9.76 2.34 -3.99
C THR A 66 11.12 2.25 -4.65
N LEU A 67 11.98 1.36 -4.15
CA LEU A 67 13.33 1.18 -4.68
C LEU A 67 13.30 0.42 -6.01
N SER A 68 12.56 -0.69 -6.06
CA SER A 68 12.43 -1.53 -7.24
C SER A 68 11.14 -2.37 -7.17
N VAL A 69 10.70 -2.83 -8.34
CA VAL A 69 9.69 -3.87 -8.51
C VAL A 69 10.32 -4.91 -9.42
N ASP A 70 10.30 -6.18 -9.03
CA ASP A 70 11.01 -7.25 -9.77
C ASP A 70 10.32 -7.57 -11.10
N GLN A 71 9.33 -8.47 -11.08
CA GLN A 71 8.61 -8.89 -12.28
C GLN A 71 7.11 -8.90 -12.01
N VAL A 72 6.35 -8.30 -12.93
CA VAL A 72 4.88 -8.36 -12.91
C VAL A 72 4.39 -9.12 -14.13
N LEU A 73 3.59 -10.15 -13.89
CA LEU A 73 2.93 -10.95 -14.91
C LEU A 73 1.41 -10.70 -14.88
N PHE A 74 0.89 -10.07 -15.93
CA PHE A 74 -0.55 -9.91 -16.11
C PHE A 74 -1.16 -11.21 -16.64
N LYS A 75 -1.70 -12.03 -15.73
CA LYS A 75 -2.22 -13.38 -16.05
C LYS A 75 -3.48 -13.35 -16.91
N GLN A 76 -4.34 -12.36 -16.70
CA GLN A 76 -5.60 -12.22 -17.41
C GLN A 76 -5.94 -10.74 -17.64
N PRO A 77 -6.69 -10.41 -18.70
CA PRO A 77 -7.27 -9.08 -18.86
C PRO A 77 -8.18 -8.70 -17.70
N ILE A 78 -8.14 -7.43 -17.32
CA ILE A 78 -9.11 -6.83 -16.39
C ILE A 78 -9.99 -5.89 -17.21
N HIS A 79 -11.31 -5.96 -16.99
CA HIS A 79 -12.30 -5.16 -17.69
C HIS A 79 -12.70 -3.94 -16.86
N VAL A 80 -13.12 -2.89 -17.57
CA VAL A 80 -13.78 -1.75 -16.94
C VAL A 80 -15.07 -2.24 -16.27
N GLY A 81 -15.31 -1.80 -15.03
CA GLY A 81 -16.42 -2.22 -14.19
C GLY A 81 -16.08 -3.35 -13.21
N GLU A 82 -14.92 -3.98 -13.32
CA GLU A 82 -14.49 -5.01 -12.36
C GLU A 82 -13.94 -4.37 -11.06
N LEU A 83 -14.21 -5.03 -9.93
CA LEU A 83 -13.57 -4.71 -8.65
C LEU A 83 -12.27 -5.49 -8.54
N VAL A 84 -11.17 -4.77 -8.31
CA VAL A 84 -9.85 -5.36 -8.12
C VAL A 84 -9.39 -5.09 -6.69
N THR A 85 -9.01 -6.15 -6.00
CA THR A 85 -8.44 -6.08 -4.66
C THR A 85 -6.93 -6.24 -4.75
N PHE A 86 -6.23 -5.32 -4.10
CA PHE A 86 -4.79 -5.29 -3.89
C PHE A 86 -4.49 -5.62 -2.43
#